data_AF-A0A967PY65-F1
#
_entry.id   AF-A0A967PY65-F1
#
_cell.length_a   1.000
_cell.length_b   1.000
_cell.length_c   1.000
_cell.angle_alpha   90.00
_cell.angle_beta   90.00
_cell.angle_gamma   90.00
#
_symmetry.space_group_name_H-M   'P 1'
#
loop_
_entity.id
_entity.type
_entity.pdbx_description
1 polymer ?
#
loop_
_entity_poly.entity_id
_entity_poly.type
_entity_poly.pdbx_seq_one_letter_code
_entity_poly.pdbx_strand_id
1 'polypeptide(L)'
;VLTEFPELKDPRTGHSLTERTILIANTSNMPVAAREASIYTGVTLAEYYRDMGYHVAVMADSTSRWAEALREISGRLEEMPAEEGFPAYLATRLAEFYER
;
A
#
# COMPACT_ATOMS: atom_id res chain seq x y z
N VAL A 1 -13.08 6.02 -6.95
CA VAL A 1 -12.78 6.29 -5.52
C VAL A 1 -13.02 7.74 -5.09
N LEU A 2 -12.17 8.72 -5.45
CA LEU A 2 -12.28 10.11 -4.95
C LEU A 2 -13.62 10.80 -5.25
N THR A 3 -14.25 10.47 -6.38
CA THR A 3 -15.55 11.00 -6.79
C THR A 3 -16.73 10.12 -6.38
N GLU A 4 -16.51 8.83 -6.18
CA GLU A 4 -17.59 7.84 -5.96
C GLU A 4 -17.84 7.56 -4.49
N PHE A 5 -16.78 7.53 -3.66
CA PHE A 5 -16.89 7.21 -2.24
C PHE A 5 -17.71 8.24 -1.45
N PRO A 6 -17.72 9.54 -1.81
CA PRO A 6 -18.65 10.51 -1.21
C PRO A 6 -20.13 10.12 -1.41
N GLU A 7 -20.47 9.59 -2.59
CA GLU A 7 -21.83 9.22 -2.99
C GLU A 7 -22.29 7.88 -2.38
N LEU A 8 -21.35 6.96 -2.15
CA LEU A 8 -21.64 5.67 -1.54
C LEU A 8 -21.91 5.80 -0.03
N LYS A 9 -23.02 5.21 0.41
CA LYS A 9 -23.43 5.18 1.83
C LYS A 9 -23.03 3.87 2.49
N ASP A 10 -22.54 3.96 3.72
CA ASP A 10 -22.31 2.79 4.56
C ASP A 10 -23.65 2.15 4.93
N PRO A 11 -23.88 0.86 4.62
CA PRO A 11 -25.14 0.19 4.95
C PRO A 11 -25.40 0.07 6.46
N ARG A 12 -24.38 0.23 7.32
CA ARG A 12 -24.51 0.13 8.78
C ARG A 12 -24.90 1.45 9.43
N THR A 13 -24.42 2.57 8.91
CA THR A 13 -24.54 3.88 9.58
C THR A 13 -25.31 4.91 8.76
N GLY A 14 -25.46 4.70 7.44
CA GLY A 14 -26.05 5.67 6.52
C GLY A 14 -25.15 6.88 6.19
N HIS A 15 -23.96 6.96 6.79
CA HIS A 15 -22.95 7.99 6.50
C HIS A 15 -22.19 7.71 5.21
N SER A 16 -21.47 8.71 4.68
CA SER A 16 -20.63 8.50 3.49
C SER A 16 -19.50 7.51 3.80
N LEU A 17 -19.16 6.63 2.85
CA LEU A 17 -18.00 5.74 3.00
C LEU A 17 -16.69 6.50 3.17
N THR A 18 -16.61 7.75 2.70
CA THR A 18 -15.44 8.62 2.86
C THR A 18 -15.14 8.91 4.33
N GLU A 19 -16.16 8.98 5.19
CA GLU A 19 -15.99 9.30 6.63
C GLU A 19 -15.22 8.21 7.39
N ARG A 20 -15.07 7.00 6.82
CA ARG A 20 -14.34 5.88 7.42
C ARG A 20 -13.25 5.31 6.50
N THR A 21 -12.87 6.03 5.46
CA THR A 21 -11.88 5.57 4.48
C THR A 21 -10.68 6.50 4.44
N ILE A 22 -9.49 5.93 4.57
CA ILE A 22 -8.23 6.65 4.32
C ILE A 22 -7.71 6.21 2.95
N LEU A 23 -7.41 7.17 2.08
CA LEU A 23 -6.83 6.92 0.76
C LEU A 23 -5.40 7.45 0.70
N ILE A 24 -4.47 6.57 0.38
CA ILE A 24 -3.09 6.94 0.04
C ILE A 24 -2.92 6.72 -1.45
N ALA A 25 -2.66 7.80 -2.18
CA ALA A 25 -2.56 7.77 -3.63
C ALA A 25 -1.13 8.07 -4.07
N ASN A 26 -0.51 7.10 -4.75
CA ASN A 26 0.72 7.31 -5.49
C ASN A 26 0.57 6.77 -6.91
N THR A 27 0.36 7.66 -7.87
CA THR A 27 0.12 7.28 -9.27
C THR A 27 1.40 6.79 -9.95
N SER A 28 1.27 6.13 -11.11
CA SER A 28 2.39 5.50 -11.82
C SER A 28 3.51 6.48 -12.23
N ASN A 29 3.16 7.74 -12.50
CA ASN A 29 4.11 8.80 -12.86
C ASN A 29 4.71 9.54 -11.65
N MET A 30 4.31 9.23 -10.42
CA MET A 30 4.90 9.79 -9.20
C MET A 30 6.20 9.06 -8.82
N PRO A 31 7.04 9.67 -7.95
CA PRO A 31 8.33 9.10 -7.57
C PRO A 31 8.26 7.64 -7.11
N VAL A 32 9.22 6.84 -7.56
CA VAL A 32 9.24 5.40 -7.33
C VAL A 32 9.42 5.07 -5.85
N ALA A 33 10.28 5.80 -5.14
CA ALA A 33 10.43 5.66 -3.69
C ALA A 33 9.13 5.98 -2.92
N ALA A 34 8.29 6.88 -3.43
CA ALA A 34 7.00 7.19 -2.81
C ALA A 34 5.99 6.03 -2.97
N ARG A 35 6.17 5.13 -3.95
CA ARG A 35 5.36 3.90 -4.05
C ARG A 35 5.62 2.97 -2.88
N GLU A 36 6.88 2.74 -2.54
CA GLU A 36 7.24 1.94 -1.36
C GLU A 36 6.72 2.58 -0.07
N ALA A 37 6.93 3.90 0.08
CA ALA A 37 6.44 4.64 1.24
C ALA A 37 4.90 4.55 1.38
N SER A 38 4.15 4.54 0.27
CA SER A 38 2.68 4.49 0.28
C SER A 38 2.13 3.22 0.94
N ILE A 39 2.77 2.08 0.68
CA ILE A 39 2.38 0.78 1.24
C ILE A 39 2.60 0.78 2.76
N TYR A 40 3.80 1.17 3.20
CA TYR A 40 4.13 1.20 4.62
C TYR A 40 3.32 2.24 5.41
N THR A 41 3.01 3.38 4.79
CA THR A 41 2.12 4.39 5.39
C THR A 41 0.72 3.81 5.61
N GLY A 42 0.19 3.07 4.64
CA GLY A 42 -1.15 2.46 4.72
C GLY A 42 -1.28 1.44 5.82
N VAL A 43 -0.36 0.48 5.89
CA VAL A 43 -0.38 -0.54 6.96
C VAL A 43 -0.12 0.06 8.34
N THR A 44 0.75 1.06 8.46
CA THR A 44 1.03 1.70 9.75
C THR A 44 -0.19 2.46 10.28
N LEU A 45 -0.94 3.15 9.40
CA LEU A 45 -2.22 3.73 9.78
C LEU A 45 -3.25 2.65 10.14
N ALA A 46 -3.26 1.53 9.44
CA ALA A 46 -4.15 0.43 9.75
C ALA A 46 -3.89 -0.17 11.13
N GLU A 47 -2.62 -0.37 11.48
CA GLU A 47 -2.21 -0.79 12.83
C GLU A 47 -2.62 0.22 13.89
N TYR A 48 -2.47 1.51 13.63
CA TYR A 48 -2.90 2.55 14.57
C TYR A 48 -4.40 2.44 14.93
N TYR A 49 -5.27 2.27 13.93
CA TYR A 49 -6.70 2.07 14.19
C TYR A 49 -7.03 0.69 14.75
N ARG A 50 -6.26 -0.35 14.38
CA ARG A 50 -6.37 -1.69 15.00
C ARG A 50 -6.06 -1.63 16.50
N ASP A 51 -5.03 -0.90 16.88
CA ASP A 51 -4.58 -0.77 18.27
C ASP A 51 -5.59 0.03 19.13
N MET A 52 -6.46 0.83 18.50
CA MET A 52 -7.64 1.42 19.14
C MET A 52 -8.82 0.44 19.32
N GLY A 53 -8.69 -0.80 18.84
CA GLY A 53 -9.73 -1.83 18.90
C GLY A 53 -10.67 -1.87 17.69
N TYR A 54 -10.37 -1.15 16.61
CA TYR A 54 -11.18 -1.20 15.39
C TYR A 54 -10.80 -2.38 14.48
N HIS A 55 -11.78 -2.88 13.72
CA HIS A 55 -11.51 -3.77 12.59
C HIS A 55 -11.18 -2.95 11.35
N VAL A 56 -9.99 -3.15 10.80
CA VAL A 56 -9.48 -2.41 9.65
C VAL A 56 -9.31 -3.34 8.45
N ALA A 57 -9.66 -2.84 7.26
CA ALA A 57 -9.38 -3.51 6.00
C ALA A 57 -8.38 -2.67 5.20
N VAL A 58 -7.29 -3.30 4.75
CA VAL A 58 -6.26 -2.66 3.92
C VAL A 58 -6.35 -3.21 2.51
N MET A 59 -6.41 -2.31 1.52
CA MET A 59 -6.37 -2.67 0.10
C MET A 59 -5.14 -2.01 -0.52
N ALA A 60 -4.19 -2.83 -1.01
CA ALA A 60 -2.99 -2.39 -1.70
C ALA A 60 -3.10 -2.69 -3.20
N ASP A 61 -3.55 -1.71 -3.99
CA ASP A 61 -3.71 -1.84 -5.44
C ASP A 61 -2.68 -0.99 -6.21
N SER A 62 -1.60 -1.56 -6.76
CA SER A 62 -1.23 -2.98 -6.73
C SER A 62 0.14 -3.23 -6.11
N THR A 63 0.25 -4.37 -5.42
CA THR A 63 1.51 -4.87 -4.86
C THR A 63 2.54 -5.19 -5.95
N SER A 64 2.12 -5.50 -7.17
CA SER A 64 3.03 -5.65 -8.32
C SER A 64 3.72 -4.34 -8.70
N ARG A 65 3.02 -3.19 -8.65
CA ARG A 65 3.67 -1.87 -8.89
C ARG A 65 4.65 -1.51 -7.77
N TRP A 66 4.42 -2.00 -6.56
CA TRP A 66 5.37 -1.88 -5.46
C TRP A 66 6.61 -2.76 -5.69
N ALA A 67 6.45 -4.03 -6.09
CA ALA A 67 7.57 -4.90 -6.43
C ALA A 67 8.44 -4.32 -7.56
N GLU A 68 7.83 -3.74 -8.59
CA GLU A 68 8.57 -3.04 -9.65
C GLU A 68 9.35 -1.82 -9.13
N ALA A 69 8.79 -1.12 -8.15
CA ALA A 69 9.47 0.00 -7.50
C ALA A 69 10.74 -0.47 -6.78
N LEU A 70 10.65 -1.59 -6.05
CA LEU A 70 11.79 -2.22 -5.39
C LEU A 70 12.85 -2.66 -6.41
N ARG A 71 12.43 -3.23 -7.54
CA ARG A 71 13.33 -3.58 -8.64
C ARG A 71 14.07 -2.36 -9.21
N GLU A 72 13.38 -1.26 -9.46
CA GLU A 72 14.01 -0.06 -10.01
C GLU A 72 14.98 0.58 -9.01
N ILE A 73 14.64 0.60 -7.72
CA ILE A 73 15.53 1.10 -6.65
C ILE A 73 16.77 0.21 -6.55
N SER A 74 16.60 -1.10 -6.48
CA SER A 74 17.68 -2.09 -6.44
C SER A 74 18.64 -1.96 -7.63
N GLY A 75 18.08 -1.78 -8.84
CA GLY A 75 18.88 -1.56 -10.05
C GLY A 75 19.68 -0.25 -10.03
N ARG A 76 19.15 0.83 -9.43
CA ARG A 76 19.88 2.09 -9.24
C ARG A 76 20.99 1.99 -8.19
N LEU A 77 20.85 1.06 -7.24
CA LEU A 77 21.85 0.77 -6.22
C LEU A 77 22.93 -0.22 -6.71
N GLU A 78 22.83 -0.68 -7.96
CA GLU A 78 23.72 -1.68 -8.57
C GLU A 78 23.78 -2.99 -7.77
N GLU A 79 22.68 -3.34 -7.10
CA GLU A 79 22.56 -4.63 -6.42
C GLU A 79 22.49 -5.77 -7.43
N MET A 80 23.00 -6.95 -7.04
CA MET A 80 22.89 -8.12 -7.90
C MET A 80 21.42 -8.56 -7.98
N PRO A 81 20.83 -8.61 -9.20
CA PRO A 81 19.46 -9.04 -9.36
C PRO A 81 19.31 -10.53 -9.06
N ALA A 82 18.17 -10.90 -8.49
CA ALA A 82 17.72 -12.28 -8.37
C ALA A 82 16.80 -12.64 -9.56
N GLU A 83 15.76 -13.44 -9.31
CA GLU A 83 14.81 -13.86 -10.35
C GLU A 83 14.11 -12.66 -11.00
N GLU A 84 14.00 -12.70 -12.34
CA GLU A 84 13.33 -11.67 -13.18
C GLU A 84 13.78 -10.21 -12.94
N GLY A 85 14.98 -10.03 -12.40
CA GLY A 85 15.54 -8.71 -12.09
C GLY A 85 15.10 -8.14 -10.75
N PHE A 86 14.27 -8.82 -9.96
CA PHE A 86 13.87 -8.35 -8.64
C PHE A 86 15.01 -8.48 -7.62
N PRO A 87 15.03 -7.66 -6.56
CA PRO A 87 15.99 -7.84 -5.47
C PRO A 87 15.76 -9.17 -4.74
N ALA A 88 16.83 -9.77 -4.23
CA ALA A 88 16.78 -11.02 -3.48
C ALA A 88 15.85 -10.95 -2.24
N TYR A 89 15.64 -9.76 -1.69
CA TYR A 89 14.81 -9.52 -0.52
C TYR A 89 13.32 -9.32 -0.82
N LEU A 90 12.86 -9.43 -2.09
CA LEU A 90 11.45 -9.20 -2.45
C LEU A 90 10.49 -10.08 -1.64
N ALA A 91 10.74 -11.39 -1.56
CA ALA A 91 9.89 -12.32 -0.85
C ALA A 91 9.83 -12.00 0.66
N THR A 92 10.97 -11.67 1.25
CA THR A 92 11.04 -11.26 2.66
C THR A 92 10.24 -9.98 2.92
N ARG A 93 10.35 -8.97 2.06
CA ARG A 93 9.57 -7.72 2.18
C ARG A 93 8.06 -7.94 2.07
N LEU A 94 7.64 -8.81 1.16
CA LEU A 94 6.23 -9.17 1.03
C LEU A 94 5.74 -9.92 2.28
N ALA A 95 6.51 -10.87 2.79
CA ALA A 95 6.18 -11.59 4.02
C ALA A 95 6.08 -10.64 5.22
N GLU A 96 7.07 -9.76 5.42
CA GLU A 96 7.05 -8.72 6.46
C GLU A 96 5.82 -7.82 6.38
N PHE A 97 5.35 -7.52 5.17
CA PHE A 97 4.15 -6.70 4.98
C PHE A 97 2.86 -7.44 5.35
N TYR A 98 2.72 -8.72 4.96
CA TYR A 98 1.50 -9.49 5.23
C TYR A 98 1.38 -10.02 6.66
N GLU A 99 2.49 -10.13 7.40
CA GLU A 99 2.50 -10.56 8.80
C GLU A 99 2.09 -9.45 9.80
N ARG A 100 1.86 -8.22 9.33
CA ARG A 100 1.45 -7.06 10.14
C ARG A 100 -0.07 -6.96 10.27
#